data_AF-A0A6A6TKB3-F1
#
_entry.id   AF-A0A6A6TKB3-F1
#
_cell.length_a   1.000
_cell.length_b   1.000
_cell.length_c   1.000
_cell.angle_alpha   90.00
_cell.angle_beta   90.00
_cell.angle_gamma   90.00
#
_symmetry.space_group_name_H-M   'P 1'
#
loop_
_entity.id
_entity.type
_entity.pdbx_description
1 polymer ?
#
loop_
_entity_poly.entity_id
_entity_poly.type
_entity_poly.pdbx_seq_one_letter_code
_entity_poly.pdbx_strand_id
1 'polypeptide(L)'
;LSLTTPALKRSERIVNEEDPKDRALIEAAIATGQKAGSDIYDSDAEDIEGEVKNVMKAELFRNVKWSDPCYNKDDDDFEETQFTQFVPGRWERQPDGTLRDQKHKLVVRLVDRSGNRRIFLNPPPRDWKNQEALTALNKRVVQQIRRNTLTRFRSVVIPYAHTERKWILENLDKNAKPKKGWTRFVSDFNEVFAGEVLDECSSEPRPKRSHSSLTKEVERFSKQWYSKGLIPI
;
A
#
# COMPACT_ATOMS: atom_id res chain seq x y z
N LEU A 1 0.54 0.79 14.59
CA LEU A 1 0.66 0.55 13.12
C LEU A 1 1.43 1.62 12.33
N SER A 2 2.68 1.33 11.96
CA SER A 2 3.40 2.01 10.86
C SER A 2 3.22 1.22 9.57
N LEU A 3 2.93 1.89 8.46
CA LEU A 3 2.94 1.26 7.14
C LEU A 3 4.40 1.12 6.71
N THR A 4 4.91 -0.10 6.73
CA THR A 4 6.22 -0.40 6.15
C THR A 4 6.11 -0.31 4.64
N THR A 5 6.61 0.81 4.08
CA THR A 5 6.99 0.84 2.67
C THR A 5 7.97 -0.31 2.47
N PRO A 6 7.66 -1.32 1.63
CA PRO A 6 8.58 -2.43 1.43
C PRO A 6 9.92 -1.89 0.93
N ALA A 7 11.03 -2.30 1.56
CA ALA A 7 12.37 -1.87 1.15
C ALA A 7 12.71 -2.33 -0.28
N LEU A 8 12.11 -3.45 -0.72
CA LEU A 8 12.21 -3.98 -2.06
C LEU A 8 11.04 -3.54 -2.95
N LYS A 9 11.32 -3.34 -4.25
CA LYS A 9 10.26 -3.12 -5.25
C LYS A 9 9.39 -4.37 -5.37
N ARG A 10 8.15 -4.19 -5.84
CA ARG A 10 7.20 -5.31 -6.03
C ARG A 10 7.78 -6.43 -6.90
N SER A 11 8.47 -6.10 -7.98
CA SER A 11 9.08 -7.08 -8.89
C SER A 11 10.19 -7.91 -8.23
N GLU A 12 10.94 -7.32 -7.29
CA GLU A 12 12.04 -7.97 -6.57
C GLU A 12 11.53 -8.91 -5.46
N ARG A 13 10.26 -8.75 -5.07
CA ARG A 13 9.58 -9.56 -4.05
C ARG A 13 8.92 -10.83 -4.60
N ILE A 14 8.72 -10.91 -5.93
CA ILE A 14 8.07 -12.04 -6.58
C ILE A 14 9.05 -13.22 -6.63
N VAL A 15 8.58 -14.39 -6.22
CA VAL A 15 9.33 -15.66 -6.24
C VAL A 15 8.81 -16.50 -7.40
N ASN A 16 9.71 -17.00 -8.24
CA ASN A 16 9.37 -17.88 -9.36
C ASN A 16 9.67 -19.34 -9.01
N GLU A 17 8.64 -20.12 -8.72
CA GLU A 17 8.76 -21.54 -8.36
C GLU A 17 9.42 -22.41 -9.45
N GLU A 18 9.40 -21.95 -10.71
CA GLU A 18 10.03 -22.66 -11.83
C GLU A 18 11.55 -22.41 -11.90
N ASP A 19 12.05 -21.31 -11.32
CA ASP A 19 13.49 -21.04 -11.22
C ASP A 19 14.14 -21.97 -10.17
N PRO A 20 15.15 -22.78 -10.55
CA PRO A 20 15.87 -23.64 -9.62
C PRO A 20 16.40 -22.93 -8.37
N LYS A 21 16.82 -21.65 -8.48
CA LYS A 21 17.33 -20.88 -7.34
C LYS A 21 16.23 -20.58 -6.33
N ASP A 22 15.07 -20.16 -6.81
CA ASP A 22 13.92 -19.83 -5.98
C ASP A 22 13.31 -21.07 -5.35
N ARG A 23 13.30 -22.19 -6.08
CA ARG A 23 12.87 -23.47 -5.55
C ARG A 23 13.73 -23.93 -4.37
N ALA A 24 15.05 -23.83 -4.48
CA ALA A 24 15.96 -24.16 -3.40
C ALA A 24 15.72 -23.27 -2.16
N LEU A 25 15.41 -21.99 -2.36
CA LEU A 25 15.05 -21.08 -1.27
C LEU A 25 13.71 -21.45 -0.62
N ILE A 26 12.72 -21.87 -1.42
CA ILE A 26 11.43 -22.36 -0.90
C ILE A 26 11.66 -23.62 -0.06
N GLU A 27 12.43 -24.58 -0.54
CA GLU A 27 12.76 -25.81 0.18
C GLU A 27 13.47 -25.48 1.51
N ALA A 28 14.42 -24.55 1.51
CA ALA A 28 15.10 -24.09 2.72
C ALA A 28 14.15 -23.38 3.71
N ALA A 29 13.23 -22.53 3.21
CA ALA A 29 12.21 -21.88 4.03
C ALA A 29 11.25 -22.90 4.66
N ILE A 30 10.86 -23.94 3.92
CA ILE A 30 10.04 -25.03 4.43
C ILE A 30 10.80 -25.81 5.51
N ALA A 31 12.07 -26.16 5.26
CA ALA A 31 12.89 -26.92 6.20
C ALA A 31 13.16 -26.16 7.51
N THR A 32 13.18 -24.82 7.46
CA THR A 32 13.35 -23.95 8.63
C THR A 32 12.02 -23.57 9.31
N GLY A 33 10.90 -24.16 8.90
CA GLY A 33 9.60 -23.94 9.55
C GLY A 33 8.92 -22.61 9.18
N GLN A 34 9.35 -21.93 8.11
CA GLN A 34 8.76 -20.67 7.66
C GLN A 34 7.50 -20.86 6.81
N LYS A 35 7.15 -22.10 6.45
CA LYS A 35 5.89 -22.43 5.76
C LYS A 35 4.75 -22.35 6.77
N ALA A 36 3.73 -21.55 6.46
CA ALA A 36 2.53 -21.47 7.29
C ALA A 36 1.83 -22.83 7.35
N GLY A 37 1.72 -23.38 8.57
CA GLY A 37 1.14 -24.69 8.85
C GLY A 37 -0.40 -24.67 8.86
N SER A 38 -0.96 -25.74 9.40
CA SER A 38 -2.40 -25.89 9.66
C SER A 38 -2.88 -25.05 10.84
N ASP A 39 -1.96 -24.41 11.56
CA ASP A 39 -2.18 -23.40 12.60
C ASP A 39 -2.83 -22.12 12.07
N ILE A 40 -2.95 -21.94 10.75
CA ILE A 40 -3.73 -20.86 10.13
C ILE A 40 -4.98 -21.43 9.44
N TYR A 41 -4.75 -22.23 8.41
CA TYR A 41 -5.71 -23.08 7.71
C TYR A 41 -4.90 -24.12 6.94
N ASP A 42 -5.46 -25.24 6.53
CA ASP A 42 -4.73 -26.18 5.69
C ASP A 42 -4.93 -25.84 4.20
N SER A 43 -3.84 -25.53 3.48
CA SER A 43 -3.92 -25.28 2.03
C SER A 43 -4.05 -26.57 1.22
N ASP A 44 -3.67 -27.69 1.82
CA ASP A 44 -3.60 -28.98 1.15
C ASP A 44 -4.88 -29.79 1.47
N ALA A 45 -5.70 -29.31 2.42
CA ALA A 45 -7.05 -29.80 2.66
C ALA A 45 -8.04 -29.43 1.55
N GLU A 46 -9.08 -30.25 1.41
CA GLU A 46 -10.19 -30.02 0.49
C GLU A 46 -10.94 -28.72 0.80
N ASP A 47 -11.45 -28.07 -0.25
CA ASP A 47 -12.30 -26.89 -0.11
C ASP A 47 -13.61 -27.25 0.59
N ILE A 48 -14.03 -26.42 1.54
CA ILE A 48 -15.31 -26.60 2.21
C ILE A 48 -16.44 -26.22 1.25
N GLU A 49 -17.46 -27.06 1.18
CA GLU A 49 -18.67 -26.75 0.42
C GLU A 49 -19.37 -25.47 0.91
N GLY A 50 -19.95 -24.72 -0.03
CA GLY A 50 -20.68 -23.48 0.24
C GLY A 50 -19.95 -22.21 -0.16
N GLU A 51 -20.59 -21.07 0.10
CA GLU A 51 -20.12 -19.77 -0.37
C GLU A 51 -19.01 -19.17 0.50
N VAL A 52 -17.99 -18.59 -0.16
CA VAL A 52 -16.98 -17.78 0.52
C VAL A 52 -17.64 -16.50 1.02
N LYS A 53 -17.83 -16.42 2.34
CA LYS A 53 -18.53 -15.28 2.96
C LYS A 53 -17.73 -13.99 2.86
N ASN A 54 -18.48 -12.89 2.82
CA ASN A 54 -17.98 -11.53 2.99
C ASN A 54 -17.01 -11.04 1.90
N VAL A 55 -16.82 -11.68 0.75
CA VAL A 55 -15.96 -11.20 -0.35
C VAL A 55 -16.75 -10.86 -1.60
N MET A 56 -16.32 -9.80 -2.31
CA MET A 56 -16.76 -9.53 -3.68
C MET A 56 -15.94 -10.45 -4.58
N LYS A 57 -16.58 -11.31 -5.39
CA LYS A 57 -15.96 -12.37 -6.22
C LYS A 57 -15.54 -13.64 -5.46
N ALA A 58 -16.52 -14.31 -4.85
CA ALA A 58 -16.31 -15.53 -4.07
C ALA A 58 -15.62 -16.65 -4.90
N GLU A 59 -15.86 -16.69 -6.20
CA GLU A 59 -15.28 -17.63 -7.15
C GLU A 59 -13.74 -17.59 -7.20
N LEU A 60 -13.13 -16.45 -6.87
CA LEU A 60 -11.67 -16.29 -6.88
C LEU A 60 -10.97 -16.85 -5.63
N PHE A 61 -11.74 -17.20 -4.60
CA PHE A 61 -11.23 -17.57 -3.30
C PHE A 61 -11.66 -18.98 -2.89
N ARG A 62 -10.89 -19.58 -1.98
CA ARG A 62 -11.21 -20.87 -1.39
C ARG A 62 -12.03 -20.67 -0.12
N ASN A 63 -12.96 -21.57 0.12
CA ASN A 63 -13.66 -21.66 1.39
C ASN A 63 -12.89 -22.63 2.29
N VAL A 64 -12.36 -22.15 3.41
CA VAL A 64 -11.42 -22.90 4.25
C VAL A 64 -11.84 -22.88 5.72
N LYS A 65 -11.43 -23.91 6.47
CA LYS A 65 -11.53 -23.92 7.93
C LYS A 65 -10.31 -23.20 8.49
N TRP A 66 -10.56 -22.12 9.23
CA TRP A 66 -9.52 -21.47 10.01
C TRP A 66 -9.28 -22.25 11.30
N SER A 67 -8.04 -22.25 11.75
CA SER A 67 -7.66 -22.79 13.06
C SER A 67 -8.22 -21.94 14.20
N ASP A 68 -8.35 -22.52 15.40
CA ASP A 68 -8.83 -21.81 16.59
C ASP A 68 -7.95 -20.59 16.99
N PRO A 69 -6.60 -20.66 16.92
CA PRO A 69 -5.75 -19.49 17.19
C PRO A 69 -6.02 -18.28 16.28
N CYS A 70 -6.61 -18.48 15.10
CA CYS A 70 -7.00 -17.37 14.23
C CYS A 70 -8.17 -16.54 14.80
N TYR A 71 -8.88 -17.03 15.81
CA TYR A 71 -10.00 -16.32 16.46
C TYR A 71 -9.63 -15.71 17.80
N ASN A 72 -8.47 -16.06 18.38
CA ASN A 72 -8.10 -15.65 19.73
C ASN A 72 -7.63 -14.19 19.77
N LYS A 73 -8.47 -13.30 20.31
CA LYS A 73 -8.15 -11.88 20.50
C LYS A 73 -7.44 -11.61 21.83
N ASP A 74 -7.63 -12.50 22.79
CA ASP A 74 -7.14 -12.35 24.16
C ASP A 74 -5.78 -13.03 24.34
N ASP A 75 -5.17 -13.43 23.23
CA ASP A 75 -3.79 -13.90 23.18
C ASP A 75 -2.85 -12.86 23.78
N ASP A 76 -2.01 -13.29 24.71
CA ASP A 76 -0.96 -12.45 25.30
C ASP A 76 0.05 -12.03 24.22
N ASP A 77 0.21 -12.84 23.17
CA ASP A 77 1.06 -12.59 22.00
C ASP A 77 0.30 -11.87 20.86
N PHE A 78 -0.70 -11.05 21.17
CA PHE A 78 -1.43 -10.26 20.15
C PHE A 78 -0.51 -9.23 19.47
N GLU A 79 0.10 -9.63 18.36
CA GLU A 79 0.91 -8.74 17.53
C GLU A 79 0.08 -8.11 16.41
N GLU A 80 0.11 -6.77 16.32
CA GLU A 80 -0.49 -6.05 15.20
C GLU A 80 0.18 -6.47 13.88
N THR A 81 -0.64 -6.84 12.90
CA THR A 81 -0.12 -7.26 11.59
C THR A 81 0.55 -6.09 10.88
N GLN A 82 1.83 -6.26 10.59
CA GLN A 82 2.54 -5.40 9.65
C GLN A 82 2.06 -5.68 8.23
N PHE A 83 1.25 -4.77 7.69
CA PHE A 83 0.68 -4.96 6.35
C PHE A 83 1.69 -4.61 5.26
N THR A 84 2.02 -5.60 4.44
CA THR A 84 2.64 -5.41 3.13
C THR A 84 1.77 -6.04 2.05
N GLN A 85 1.71 -5.39 0.88
CA GLN A 85 0.87 -5.86 -0.22
C GLN A 85 1.21 -7.30 -0.63
N PHE A 86 0.19 -8.06 -1.00
CA PHE A 86 0.36 -9.37 -1.63
C PHE A 86 1.01 -9.24 -3.00
N VAL A 87 1.91 -10.17 -3.31
CA VAL A 87 2.58 -10.31 -4.61
C VAL A 87 2.19 -11.65 -5.27
N PRO A 88 2.28 -11.78 -6.61
CA PRO A 88 2.08 -13.05 -7.30
C PRO A 88 2.94 -14.18 -6.72
N GLY A 89 2.32 -15.34 -6.52
CA GLY A 89 2.94 -16.53 -5.91
C GLY A 89 2.58 -16.68 -4.43
N ARG A 90 2.82 -17.87 -3.85
CA ARG A 90 2.60 -18.10 -2.41
C ARG A 90 3.71 -17.49 -1.55
N TRP A 91 4.93 -17.48 -2.08
CA TRP A 91 6.12 -17.00 -1.40
C TRP A 91 6.46 -15.57 -1.79
N GLU A 92 7.07 -14.85 -0.85
CA GLU A 92 7.52 -13.48 -1.06
C GLU A 92 8.95 -13.31 -0.53
N ARG A 93 9.83 -12.77 -1.37
CA ARG A 93 11.19 -12.42 -0.96
C ARG A 93 11.22 -11.22 -0.03
N GLN A 94 11.94 -11.35 1.08
CA GLN A 94 12.18 -10.30 2.04
C GLN A 94 13.52 -9.57 1.76
N PRO A 95 13.73 -8.35 2.30
CA PRO A 95 14.96 -7.57 2.07
C PRO A 95 16.24 -8.26 2.54
N ASP A 96 16.15 -9.13 3.54
CA ASP A 96 17.27 -9.94 4.06
C ASP A 96 17.58 -11.18 3.19
N GLY A 97 16.86 -11.36 2.08
CA GLY A 97 17.00 -12.50 1.17
C GLY A 97 16.19 -13.74 1.57
N THR A 98 15.55 -13.74 2.74
CA THR A 98 14.67 -14.83 3.18
C THR A 98 13.34 -14.84 2.43
N LEU A 99 12.57 -15.93 2.58
CA LEU A 99 11.22 -16.02 2.04
C LEU A 99 10.18 -15.97 3.16
N ARG A 100 9.06 -15.34 2.86
CA ARG A 100 7.88 -15.33 3.74
C ARG A 100 6.71 -15.99 3.03
N ASP A 101 6.05 -16.94 3.70
CA ASP A 101 4.78 -17.47 3.22
C ASP A 101 3.69 -16.38 3.36
N GLN A 102 3.12 -15.96 2.22
CA GLN A 102 2.09 -14.91 2.21
C GLN A 102 0.80 -15.35 2.88
N LYS A 103 0.62 -16.63 3.18
CA LYS A 103 -0.47 -17.17 3.98
C LYS A 103 -0.60 -16.51 5.36
N HIS A 104 0.53 -16.15 5.99
CA HIS A 104 0.53 -15.41 7.26
C HIS A 104 -0.16 -14.05 7.18
N LYS A 105 -0.27 -13.46 5.98
CA LYS A 105 -0.90 -12.15 5.79
C LYS A 105 -2.42 -12.21 5.72
N LEU A 106 -3.01 -13.40 5.61
CA LEU A 106 -4.45 -13.54 5.50
C LEU A 106 -5.17 -13.24 6.82
N VAL A 107 -4.50 -13.46 7.94
CA VAL A 107 -4.97 -13.10 9.28
C VAL A 107 -4.46 -11.68 9.58
N VAL A 108 -5.38 -10.73 9.64
CA VAL A 108 -5.06 -9.32 9.93
C VAL A 108 -5.51 -9.01 11.35
N ARG A 109 -4.53 -8.81 12.23
CA ARG A 109 -4.69 -8.40 13.63
C ARG A 109 -4.44 -6.91 13.75
N LEU A 110 -5.35 -6.17 14.40
CA LEU A 110 -5.19 -4.74 14.66
C LEU A 110 -5.90 -4.32 15.95
N VAL A 111 -5.44 -3.22 16.54
CA VAL A 111 -6.19 -2.49 17.56
C VAL A 111 -6.98 -1.37 16.88
N ASP A 112 -8.28 -1.29 17.16
CA ASP A 112 -9.16 -0.29 16.57
C ASP A 112 -9.04 1.10 17.24
N ARG A 113 -9.74 2.10 16.68
CA ARG A 113 -9.75 3.48 17.21
C ARG A 113 -10.23 3.60 18.66
N SER A 114 -10.96 2.61 19.16
CA SER A 114 -11.50 2.56 20.52
C SER A 114 -10.65 1.68 21.44
N GLY A 115 -9.50 1.18 20.98
CA GLY A 115 -8.62 0.32 21.75
C GLY A 115 -8.97 -1.17 21.72
N ASN A 116 -9.97 -1.59 20.93
CA ASN A 116 -10.38 -3.00 20.90
C ASN A 116 -9.51 -3.81 19.92
N ARG A 117 -9.09 -5.00 20.35
CA ARG A 117 -8.41 -5.98 19.49
C ARG A 117 -9.39 -6.57 18.46
N ARG A 118 -9.00 -6.57 17.20
CA ARG A 118 -9.77 -7.12 16.07
C ARG A 118 -8.92 -8.07 15.26
N ILE A 119 -9.55 -9.15 14.79
CA ILE A 119 -8.96 -10.09 13.85
C ILE A 119 -9.88 -10.17 12.63
N PHE A 120 -9.28 -10.06 11.45
CA PHE A 120 -9.95 -10.25 10.18
C PHE A 120 -9.32 -11.43 9.45
N LEU A 121 -10.17 -12.40 9.10
CA LEU A 121 -9.79 -13.57 8.33
C LEU A 121 -10.12 -13.33 6.87
N ASN A 122 -9.12 -13.38 6.02
CA ASN A 122 -9.26 -13.13 4.59
C ASN A 122 -9.10 -14.45 3.83
N PRO A 123 -10.09 -14.86 3.02
CA PRO A 123 -10.03 -16.16 2.38
C PRO A 123 -8.85 -16.22 1.39
N PRO A 124 -8.15 -17.36 1.32
CA PRO A 124 -7.02 -17.51 0.40
C PRO A 124 -7.51 -17.53 -1.04
N PRO A 125 -6.70 -17.01 -1.99
CA PRO A 125 -7.02 -17.14 -3.40
C PRO A 125 -6.99 -18.62 -3.81
N ARG A 126 -7.83 -19.01 -4.78
CA ARG A 126 -7.74 -20.34 -5.41
C ARG A 126 -6.39 -20.54 -6.09
N ASP A 127 -5.91 -19.47 -6.72
CA ASP A 127 -4.60 -19.41 -7.36
C ASP A 127 -3.83 -18.18 -6.87
N TRP A 128 -2.67 -18.42 -6.24
CA TRP A 128 -1.79 -17.38 -5.74
C TRP A 128 -1.10 -16.57 -6.85
N LYS A 129 -1.11 -17.04 -8.10
CA LYS A 129 -0.63 -16.28 -9.27
C LYS A 129 -1.74 -15.40 -9.88
N ASN A 130 -3.00 -15.57 -9.49
CA ASN A 130 -4.13 -14.80 -10.02
C ASN A 130 -4.09 -13.33 -9.54
N GLN A 131 -3.70 -12.43 -10.45
CA GLN A 131 -3.58 -11.00 -10.18
C GLN A 131 -4.89 -10.34 -9.74
N GLU A 132 -6.04 -10.82 -10.23
CA GLU A 132 -7.34 -10.29 -9.88
C GLU A 132 -7.69 -10.61 -8.43
N ALA A 133 -7.51 -11.87 -8.02
CA ALA A 133 -7.71 -12.32 -6.65
C ALA A 133 -6.82 -11.55 -5.67
N LEU A 134 -5.52 -11.42 -5.99
CA LEU A 134 -4.57 -10.65 -5.17
C LEU A 134 -4.91 -9.16 -5.10
N THR A 135 -5.43 -8.57 -6.19
CA THR A 135 -5.86 -7.16 -6.18
C THR A 135 -7.08 -6.97 -5.29
N ALA A 136 -8.05 -7.88 -5.36
CA ALA A 136 -9.22 -7.87 -4.49
C ALA A 136 -8.83 -8.04 -3.01
N LEU A 137 -7.91 -8.96 -2.72
CA LEU A 137 -7.37 -9.20 -1.37
C LEU A 137 -6.64 -7.97 -0.81
N ASN A 138 -5.75 -7.35 -1.59
CA ASN A 138 -5.07 -6.11 -1.21
C ASN A 138 -6.05 -4.97 -0.92
N LYS A 139 -7.06 -4.76 -1.79
CA LYS A 139 -8.11 -3.74 -1.56
C LYS A 139 -8.87 -4.01 -0.27
N ARG A 140 -9.23 -5.27 -0.01
CA ARG A 140 -9.95 -5.68 1.19
C ARG A 140 -9.18 -5.38 2.46
N VAL A 141 -7.93 -5.81 2.56
CA VAL A 141 -7.09 -5.59 3.75
C VAL A 141 -6.87 -4.10 4.00
N VAL A 142 -6.60 -3.31 2.95
CA VAL A 142 -6.49 -1.86 3.06
C VAL A 142 -7.79 -1.24 3.61
N GLN A 143 -8.95 -1.71 3.17
CA GLN A 143 -10.25 -1.22 3.68
C GLN A 143 -10.49 -1.62 5.14
N GLN A 144 -10.14 -2.85 5.53
CA GLN A 144 -10.25 -3.31 6.92
C GLN A 144 -9.45 -2.41 7.86
N ILE A 145 -8.18 -2.18 7.54
CA ILE A 145 -7.31 -1.30 8.32
C ILE A 145 -7.87 0.14 8.31
N ARG A 146 -8.17 0.71 7.14
CA ARG A 146 -8.64 2.10 7.03
C ARG A 146 -9.93 2.39 7.82
N ARG A 147 -10.86 1.43 7.86
CA ARG A 147 -12.14 1.59 8.57
C ARG A 147 -11.98 1.47 10.08
N ASN A 148 -11.02 0.69 10.55
CA ASN A 148 -10.87 0.37 11.97
C ASN A 148 -9.75 1.16 12.65
N THR A 149 -8.80 1.72 11.92
CA THR A 149 -7.65 2.43 12.50
C THR A 149 -7.58 3.88 11.98
N LEU A 150 -6.63 4.67 12.50
CA LEU A 150 -6.28 5.99 11.97
C LEU A 150 -5.16 5.92 10.92
N THR A 151 -4.71 4.71 10.57
CA THR A 151 -3.62 4.48 9.62
C THR A 151 -3.98 5.03 8.24
N ARG A 152 -3.13 5.91 7.72
CA ARG A 152 -3.27 6.50 6.39
C ARG A 152 -2.32 5.83 5.40
N PHE A 153 -2.87 5.20 4.36
CA PHE A 153 -2.13 4.49 3.31
C PHE A 153 -1.35 5.37 2.33
N ARG A 154 -1.54 6.68 2.41
CA ARG A 154 -0.85 7.67 1.60
C ARG A 154 -0.44 8.79 2.53
N SER A 155 0.74 9.35 2.29
CA SER A 155 1.11 10.63 2.90
C SER A 155 0.01 11.64 2.62
N VAL A 156 -0.29 12.47 3.63
CA VAL A 156 -1.24 13.55 3.44
C VAL A 156 -0.64 14.47 2.39
N VAL A 157 -1.37 14.66 1.28
CA VAL A 157 -0.96 15.63 0.27
C VAL A 157 -1.10 16.99 0.93
N ILE A 158 0.04 17.58 1.29
CA ILE A 158 0.08 18.94 1.79
C ILE A 158 -0.44 19.83 0.64
N PRO A 159 -1.54 20.58 0.83
CA PRO A 159 -2.12 21.40 -0.24
C PRO A 159 -1.14 22.50 -0.65
N TYR A 160 -1.22 22.96 -1.90
CA TYR A 160 -0.39 24.07 -2.36
C TYR A 160 -0.81 25.36 -1.65
N ALA A 161 0.18 26.07 -1.11
CA ALA A 161 -0.01 27.33 -0.42
C ALA A 161 -0.28 28.45 -1.43
N HIS A 162 -0.85 29.58 -1.01
CA HIS A 162 -1.17 30.67 -1.92
C HIS A 162 0.09 31.28 -2.56
N THR A 163 1.15 31.45 -1.78
CA THR A 163 2.49 31.88 -2.24
C THR A 163 3.10 30.91 -3.25
N GLU A 164 2.99 29.59 -3.02
CA GLU A 164 3.40 28.56 -3.98
C GLU A 164 2.63 28.70 -5.30
N ARG A 165 1.30 28.89 -5.23
CA ARG A 165 0.47 29.04 -6.44
C ARG A 165 0.74 30.34 -7.18
N LYS A 166 1.09 31.41 -6.47
CA LYS A 166 1.54 32.67 -7.06
C LYS A 166 2.84 32.47 -7.83
N TRP A 167 3.82 31.81 -7.22
CA TRP A 167 5.08 31.47 -7.87
C TRP A 167 4.85 30.57 -9.11
N ILE A 168 3.96 29.58 -9.01
CA ILE A 168 3.59 28.73 -10.15
C ILE A 168 3.11 29.61 -11.30
N LEU A 169 2.15 30.49 -11.05
CA LEU A 169 1.60 31.38 -12.09
C LEU A 169 2.68 32.26 -12.74
N GLU A 170 3.58 32.84 -11.95
CA GLU A 170 4.67 33.69 -12.44
C GLU A 170 5.68 32.94 -13.35
N ASN A 171 5.78 31.63 -13.19
CA ASN A 171 6.71 30.77 -13.93
C ASN A 171 6.05 29.97 -15.08
N LEU A 172 4.77 30.19 -15.32
CA LEU A 172 4.04 29.66 -16.47
C LEU A 172 3.95 30.70 -17.61
N ASP A 173 3.88 30.20 -18.84
CA ASP A 173 3.54 31.00 -20.01
C ASP A 173 2.02 31.24 -20.12
N LYS A 174 1.63 32.00 -21.12
CA LYS A 174 0.22 32.32 -21.43
C LYS A 174 -0.66 31.10 -21.75
N ASN A 175 -0.06 29.94 -22.05
CA ASN A 175 -0.75 28.67 -22.26
C ASN A 175 -0.72 27.78 -21.02
N ALA A 176 -0.36 28.34 -19.85
CA ALA A 176 -0.18 27.61 -18.60
C ALA A 176 0.83 26.45 -18.71
N LYS A 177 1.92 26.65 -19.49
CA LYS A 177 3.06 25.73 -19.58
C LYS A 177 4.30 26.35 -18.95
N PRO A 178 5.18 25.58 -18.30
CA PRO A 178 6.40 26.14 -17.72
C PRO A 178 7.30 26.84 -18.73
N LYS A 179 7.69 28.09 -18.44
CA LYS A 179 8.50 28.93 -19.36
C LYS A 179 9.83 28.30 -19.76
N LYS A 180 10.45 27.53 -18.85
CA LYS A 180 11.78 26.90 -19.03
C LYS A 180 11.70 25.37 -19.11
N GLY A 181 10.52 24.81 -19.37
CA GLY A 181 10.28 23.37 -19.35
C GLY A 181 10.12 22.78 -17.96
N TRP A 182 9.55 21.57 -17.89
CA TRP A 182 9.12 20.95 -16.63
C TRP A 182 10.28 20.62 -15.69
N THR A 183 11.40 20.10 -16.19
CA THR A 183 12.55 19.71 -15.35
C THR A 183 13.06 20.89 -14.53
N ARG A 184 13.26 22.04 -15.18
CA ARG A 184 13.73 23.25 -14.52
C ARG A 184 12.67 23.86 -13.61
N PHE A 185 11.41 23.86 -14.03
CA PHE A 185 10.30 24.32 -13.19
C PHE A 185 10.19 23.56 -11.87
N VAL A 186 10.34 22.23 -11.89
CA VAL A 186 10.33 21.40 -10.68
C VAL A 186 11.55 21.68 -9.80
N SER A 187 12.72 21.87 -10.40
CA SER A 187 13.95 22.21 -9.67
C SER A 187 13.81 23.57 -8.98
N ASP A 188 13.51 24.62 -9.75
CA ASP A 188 13.37 25.99 -9.28
C ASP A 188 12.26 26.09 -8.21
N PHE A 189 11.14 25.38 -8.36
CA PHE A 189 10.07 25.35 -7.35
C PHE A 189 10.58 24.77 -6.02
N ASN A 190 11.29 23.64 -6.08
CA ASN A 190 11.79 22.98 -4.88
C ASN A 190 12.93 23.74 -4.21
N GLU A 191 13.74 24.47 -4.97
CA GLU A 191 14.77 25.36 -4.43
C GLU A 191 14.15 26.50 -3.61
N VAL A 192 13.00 27.02 -4.04
CA VAL A 192 12.32 28.13 -3.36
C VAL A 192 11.52 27.66 -2.14
N PHE A 193 10.85 26.51 -2.21
CA PHE A 193 9.87 26.15 -1.18
C PHE A 193 10.25 24.93 -0.35
N ALA A 194 11.03 23.97 -0.85
CA ALA A 194 11.20 22.71 -0.11
C ALA A 194 11.99 22.93 1.18
N GLY A 195 11.39 22.57 2.32
CA GLY A 195 11.96 22.79 3.65
C GLY A 195 11.57 24.12 4.29
N GLU A 196 10.99 25.05 3.53
CA GLU A 196 10.50 26.32 4.08
C GLU A 196 9.25 26.11 4.93
N VAL A 197 9.00 26.99 5.89
CA VAL A 197 7.74 27.02 6.65
C VAL A 197 6.98 28.26 6.19
N LEU A 198 5.79 28.07 5.63
CA LEU A 198 4.97 29.15 5.11
C LEU A 198 3.87 29.48 6.12
N ASP A 199 3.78 30.74 6.53
CA ASP A 199 2.82 31.22 7.56
C ASP A 199 1.37 30.81 7.28
N GLU A 200 1.02 30.73 6.00
CA GLU A 200 -0.32 30.40 5.50
C GLU A 200 -0.65 28.89 5.51
N CYS A 201 0.31 28.01 5.77
CA CYS A 201 0.12 26.56 5.65
C CYS A 201 0.90 25.78 6.71
N SER A 202 0.36 25.76 7.94
CA SER A 202 0.81 24.95 9.08
C SER A 202 2.26 25.20 9.54
N SER A 203 2.59 24.77 10.76
CA SER A 203 3.95 24.86 11.31
C SER A 203 4.92 23.81 10.75
N GLU A 204 4.53 23.07 9.70
CA GLU A 204 5.33 21.99 9.11
C GLU A 204 6.10 22.48 7.86
N PRO A 205 7.38 22.08 7.70
CA PRO A 205 8.16 22.37 6.49
C PRO A 205 7.50 21.85 5.21
N ARG A 206 7.57 22.63 4.12
CA ARG A 206 7.01 22.23 2.83
C ARG A 206 7.76 21.02 2.26
N PRO A 207 7.05 20.04 1.67
CA PRO A 207 7.67 18.88 1.08
C PRO A 207 8.26 19.21 -0.29
N LYS A 208 9.28 18.45 -0.71
CA LYS A 208 9.68 18.42 -2.12
C LYS A 208 8.52 17.94 -2.99
N ARG A 209 8.22 18.67 -4.06
CA ARG A 209 7.22 18.32 -5.07
C ARG A 209 7.86 17.58 -6.24
N SER A 210 7.20 16.51 -6.67
CA SER A 210 7.59 15.78 -7.87
C SER A 210 7.03 16.44 -9.12
N HIS A 211 7.60 16.10 -10.28
CA HIS A 211 7.06 16.46 -11.58
C HIS A 211 5.56 16.11 -11.68
N SER A 212 5.15 14.90 -11.29
CA SER A 212 3.74 14.49 -11.35
C SER A 212 2.84 15.35 -10.46
N SER A 213 3.32 15.79 -9.29
CA SER A 213 2.56 16.65 -8.38
C SER A 213 2.30 18.02 -9.01
N LEU A 214 3.34 18.68 -9.51
CA LEU A 214 3.23 20.02 -10.10
C LEU A 214 2.45 19.99 -11.42
N THR A 215 2.65 18.97 -12.26
CA THR A 215 1.84 18.79 -13.48
C THR A 215 0.36 18.70 -13.17
N LYS A 216 -0.03 17.90 -12.16
CA LYS A 216 -1.44 17.77 -11.77
C LYS A 216 -2.03 19.08 -11.24
N GLU A 217 -1.27 19.86 -10.46
CA GLU A 217 -1.74 21.16 -9.97
C GLU A 217 -1.98 22.12 -11.14
N VAL A 218 -1.00 22.25 -12.04
CA VAL A 218 -1.09 23.13 -13.20
C VAL A 218 -2.23 22.70 -14.13
N GLU A 219 -2.32 21.42 -14.49
CA GLU A 219 -3.37 20.91 -15.39
C GLU A 219 -4.76 21.08 -14.80
N ARG A 220 -4.93 20.79 -13.50
CA ARG A 220 -6.21 20.93 -12.80
C ARG A 220 -6.76 22.35 -12.86
N PHE A 221 -5.90 23.35 -12.74
CA PHE A 221 -6.30 24.75 -12.66
C PHE A 221 -5.99 25.58 -13.91
N SER A 222 -5.35 25.00 -14.92
CA SER A 222 -4.88 25.67 -16.13
C SER A 222 -5.99 26.49 -16.80
N LYS A 223 -7.05 25.84 -17.28
CA LYS A 223 -8.10 26.49 -18.09
C LYS A 223 -8.90 27.57 -17.36
N GLN A 224 -9.11 27.39 -16.05
CA GLN A 224 -9.98 28.26 -15.27
C GLN A 224 -9.22 29.42 -14.61
N TRP A 225 -7.95 29.21 -14.27
CA TRP A 225 -7.17 30.13 -13.45
C TRP A 225 -5.85 30.53 -14.10
N TYR A 226 -4.90 29.60 -14.23
CA TYR A 226 -3.53 29.95 -14.63
C TYR A 226 -3.44 30.53 -16.05
N SER A 227 -4.19 30.00 -17.02
CA SER A 227 -4.21 30.53 -18.39
C SER A 227 -4.86 31.93 -18.46
N LYS A 228 -5.55 32.35 -17.40
CA LYS A 228 -6.17 33.68 -17.28
C LYS A 228 -5.36 34.62 -16.38
N GLY A 229 -4.18 34.20 -15.90
CA GLY A 229 -3.39 34.99 -14.95
C GLY A 229 -3.99 35.05 -13.54
N LEU A 230 -4.83 34.09 -13.16
CA LEU A 230 -5.49 34.05 -11.85
C LEU A 230 -4.90 32.93 -10.96
N ILE A 231 -4.98 33.12 -9.64
CA ILE A 231 -4.47 32.18 -8.64
C ILE A 231 -5.65 31.41 -8.01
N PRO A 232 -5.68 30.07 -8.06
CA PRO A 232 -6.72 29.27 -7.42
C PRO A 232 -6.81 29.49 -5.90
N ILE A 233 -8.03 29.61 -5.39
CA ILE A 233 -8.36 29.66 -3.95
C ILE A 233 -8.55 28.23 -3.45
#